data_AF-A0A915ZA17-F1
#
_entry.id   AF-A0A915ZA17-F1
#
_cell.length_a   1.000
_cell.length_b   1.000
_cell.length_c   1.000
_cell.angle_alpha   90.00
_cell.angle_beta   90.00
_cell.angle_gamma   90.00
#
_symmetry.space_group_name_H-M   'P 1'
#
loop_
_entity.id
_entity.type
_entity.pdbx_description
1 polymer ?
#
loop_
_entity_poly.entity_id
_entity_poly.type
_entity_poly.pdbx_seq_one_letter_code
_entity_poly.pdbx_strand_id
1 'polypeptide(L)'
;MGTRGVILIRTRKPKRKEMSVMGGPAGSQYFYEYYVCIYQHFDGYVKGGLGEWLANFLYEFTHNLSTYADTGLLATRLIEGLYSSNFFVNPRLVPIAPLEEMFHSDYDYVYIITVSCDSNLGLNDKSIMLSVCYYREFILTARPEKFLEKVAEISYDDDEVEKNGYLSEDQLLIKFLKEIP
;
A
#
# COMPACT_ATOMS: atom_id res chain seq x y z
N MET A 1 -13.55 20.25 -8.59
CA MET A 1 -12.26 19.78 -8.03
C MET A 1 -12.30 18.27 -8.02
N GLY A 2 -11.31 17.61 -8.62
CA GLY A 2 -11.24 16.15 -8.68
C GLY A 2 -10.44 15.58 -7.52
N THR A 3 -10.81 14.40 -7.04
CA THR A 3 -10.02 13.64 -6.07
C THR A 3 -8.67 13.25 -6.69
N ARG A 4 -7.59 13.39 -5.94
CA ARG A 4 -6.21 13.12 -6.35
C ARG A 4 -5.69 11.94 -5.56
N GLY A 5 -5.28 10.89 -6.27
CA GLY A 5 -4.73 9.68 -5.70
C GLY A 5 -3.26 9.55 -6.03
N VAL A 6 -2.48 8.96 -5.12
CA VAL A 6 -1.14 8.44 -5.44
C VAL A 6 -1.06 6.96 -5.07
N ILE A 7 -0.37 6.17 -5.88
CA ILE A 7 -0.13 4.75 -5.62
C ILE A 7 1.36 4.55 -5.37
N LEU A 8 1.69 3.92 -4.25
CA LEU A 8 3.03 3.54 -3.86
C LEU A 8 3.15 2.02 -3.80
N ILE A 9 4.17 1.46 -4.45
CA ILE A 9 4.58 0.07 -4.19
C ILE A 9 5.78 0.10 -3.25
N ARG A 10 5.67 -0.61 -2.13
CA ARG A 10 6.79 -0.78 -1.18
C ARG A 10 7.01 -2.25 -0.86
N THR A 11 8.29 -2.67 -0.74
CA THR A 11 8.62 -3.95 -0.12
C THR A 11 8.94 -3.75 1.35
N ARG A 12 8.51 -4.71 2.16
CA ARG A 12 8.77 -4.79 3.59
C ARG A 12 9.74 -5.94 3.86
N LYS A 13 10.84 -5.67 4.55
CA LYS A 13 11.85 -6.67 4.96
C LYS A 13 12.06 -6.61 6.48
N PRO A 14 12.08 -7.75 7.20
CA PRO A 14 12.28 -7.73 8.64
C PRO A 14 13.69 -7.23 8.99
N LYS A 15 13.81 -6.36 9.99
CA LYS A 15 15.11 -6.04 10.59
C LYS A 15 15.57 -7.24 11.42
N ARG A 16 16.89 -7.47 11.48
CA ARG A 16 17.44 -8.36 12.52
C ARG A 16 17.05 -7.79 13.87
N LYS A 17 16.50 -8.62 14.77
CA LYS A 17 15.96 -8.18 16.07
C LYS A 17 17.03 -7.42 16.86
N GLU A 18 16.92 -6.09 16.91
CA GLU A 18 17.46 -5.31 18.01
C GLU A 18 16.38 -5.26 19.08
N MET A 19 16.53 -6.06 20.14
CA MET A 19 15.62 -5.99 21.27
C MET A 19 15.94 -4.74 22.09
N SER A 20 14.99 -3.82 22.21
CA SER A 20 15.11 -2.72 23.18
C SER A 20 15.08 -3.30 24.60
N VAL A 21 15.82 -2.67 25.51
CA VAL A 21 15.91 -3.08 26.93
C VAL A 21 14.54 -3.05 27.64
N MET A 22 13.55 -2.36 27.07
CA MET A 22 12.22 -2.13 27.67
C MET A 22 11.09 -2.97 27.04
N GLY A 23 11.40 -3.98 26.22
CA GLY A 23 10.43 -4.99 25.78
C GLY A 23 9.37 -4.52 24.77
N GLY A 24 9.47 -3.30 24.24
CA GLY A 24 8.65 -2.78 23.15
C GLY A 24 9.50 -2.28 21.97
N PRO A 25 8.96 -2.18 20.74
CA PRO A 25 9.71 -1.63 19.62
C PRO A 25 9.98 -0.14 19.85
N ALA A 26 11.26 0.25 19.92
CA ALA A 26 11.68 1.65 20.01
C ALA A 26 11.52 2.41 18.67
N GLY A 27 11.18 1.70 17.60
CA GLY A 27 10.98 2.19 16.23
C GLY A 27 10.53 1.04 15.32
N SER A 28 10.47 1.29 14.01
CA SER A 28 10.00 0.30 13.02
C SER A 28 10.82 -0.99 13.08
N GLN A 29 10.12 -2.13 13.06
CA GLN A 29 10.70 -3.47 13.05
C GLN A 29 11.14 -3.91 11.63
N TYR A 30 10.88 -3.08 10.62
CA TYR A 30 11.08 -3.43 9.21
C TYR A 30 11.86 -2.36 8.46
N PHE A 31 12.56 -2.78 7.41
CA PHE A 31 13.05 -1.90 6.36
C PHE A 31 12.01 -1.83 5.24
N TYR A 32 11.78 -0.62 4.74
CA TYR A 32 10.90 -0.36 3.61
C TYR A 32 11.71 0.16 2.43
N GLU A 33 11.47 -0.40 1.25
CA GLU A 33 12.01 0.08 -0.02
C GLU A 33 10.82 0.42 -0.93
N TYR A 34 10.82 1.60 -1.54
CA TYR A 34 9.75 2.10 -2.40
C TYR A 34 10.19 2.03 -3.87
N TYR A 35 9.32 1.53 -4.75
CA TYR A 35 9.68 1.18 -6.13
C TYR A 35 8.93 1.97 -7.18
N VAL A 36 7.66 2.27 -6.94
CA VAL A 36 6.78 2.91 -7.94
C VAL A 36 5.93 3.96 -7.24
N CYS A 37 5.82 5.12 -7.89
CA CYS A 37 4.90 6.18 -7.51
C CYS A 37 4.10 6.60 -8.74
N ILE A 38 2.78 6.45 -8.66
CA ILE A 38 1.86 6.77 -9.76
C ILE A 38 0.87 7.81 -9.25
N TYR A 39 0.86 8.97 -9.88
CA TYR A 39 -0.12 10.01 -9.64
C TYR A 39 -1.34 9.80 -10.53
N GLN A 40 -2.53 9.92 -9.93
CA GLN A 40 -3.80 9.87 -10.62
C GLN A 40 -4.64 11.11 -10.27
N HIS A 41 -5.14 11.77 -11.32
CA HIS A 41 -6.16 12.80 -11.18
C HIS A 41 -7.55 12.19 -11.40
N PHE A 42 -8.52 12.58 -10.58
CA PHE A 42 -9.87 11.99 -10.54
C PHE A 42 -9.86 10.51 -10.18
N ASP A 43 -9.55 10.24 -8.91
CA ASP A 43 -9.49 8.90 -8.30
C ASP A 43 -10.82 8.11 -8.38
N GLY A 44 -11.93 8.78 -8.71
CA GLY A 44 -13.28 8.23 -8.71
C GLY A 44 -13.87 8.21 -7.29
N TYR A 45 -15.18 8.41 -7.17
CA TYR A 45 -15.88 8.23 -5.88
C TYR A 45 -15.72 6.77 -5.41
N VAL A 46 -15.68 6.57 -4.09
CA VAL A 46 -15.34 5.32 -3.35
C VAL A 46 -15.89 4.01 -3.94
N LYS A 47 -17.01 4.04 -4.67
CA LYS A 47 -17.57 2.89 -5.39
C LYS A 47 -17.31 3.01 -6.90
N GLY A 48 -16.58 2.05 -7.44
CA GLY A 48 -16.04 2.05 -8.80
C GLY A 48 -14.77 2.88 -8.96
N GLY A 49 -14.23 3.46 -7.88
CA GLY A 49 -13.01 4.27 -7.90
C GLY A 49 -11.70 3.47 -7.89
N LEU A 50 -10.57 4.15 -7.78
CA LEU A 50 -9.24 3.56 -7.84
C LEU A 50 -9.01 2.52 -6.74
N GLY A 51 -9.47 2.78 -5.50
CA GLY A 51 -9.33 1.82 -4.41
C GLY A 51 -9.97 0.46 -4.70
N GLU A 52 -11.20 0.46 -5.25
CA GLU A 52 -11.90 -0.76 -5.65
C GLU A 52 -11.20 -1.42 -6.85
N TRP A 53 -10.75 -0.63 -7.83
CA TRP A 53 -9.99 -1.14 -8.96
C TRP A 53 -8.68 -1.78 -8.52
N LEU A 54 -7.94 -1.16 -7.61
CA LEU A 54 -6.69 -1.69 -7.06
C LEU A 54 -6.91 -2.98 -6.28
N ALA A 55 -7.95 -3.03 -5.44
CA ALA A 55 -8.29 -4.23 -4.71
C ALA A 55 -8.62 -5.40 -5.67
N ASN A 56 -9.43 -5.15 -6.70
CA ASN A 56 -9.74 -6.14 -7.74
C ASN A 56 -8.48 -6.55 -8.52
N PHE A 57 -7.66 -5.59 -8.95
CA PHE A 57 -6.41 -5.86 -9.65
C PHE A 57 -5.48 -6.74 -8.84
N LEU A 58 -5.28 -6.42 -7.55
CA LEU A 58 -4.40 -7.18 -6.67
C LEU A 58 -4.97 -8.56 -6.35
N TYR A 59 -6.29 -8.69 -6.18
CA TYR A 59 -6.96 -9.97 -5.99
C TYR A 59 -6.77 -10.87 -7.21
N GLU A 60 -7.03 -10.37 -8.42
CA GLU A 60 -6.83 -11.13 -9.66
C GLU A 60 -5.34 -11.44 -9.88
N PHE A 61 -4.44 -10.50 -9.56
CA PHE A 61 -3.01 -10.71 -9.66
C PHE A 61 -2.57 -11.87 -8.76
N THR A 62 -3.01 -11.91 -7.50
CA THR A 62 -2.63 -12.96 -6.55
C THR A 62 -3.22 -14.32 -6.91
N HIS A 63 -4.46 -14.37 -7.41
CA HIS A 63 -5.12 -15.64 -7.79
C HIS A 63 -4.53 -16.24 -9.07
N ASN A 64 -3.96 -15.41 -9.95
CA ASN A 64 -3.33 -15.84 -11.19
C ASN A 64 -1.81 -16.06 -11.08
N LEU A 65 -1.25 -16.10 -9.86
CA LEU A 65 0.16 -16.40 -9.57
C LEU A 65 0.49 -17.87 -9.91
N SER A 66 0.70 -18.17 -11.18
CA SER A 66 1.12 -19.51 -11.66
C SER A 66 2.65 -19.68 -11.73
N THR A 67 3.42 -18.60 -11.56
CA THR A 67 4.90 -18.56 -11.65
C THR A 67 5.50 -17.69 -10.55
N TYR A 68 6.82 -17.81 -10.31
CA TYR A 68 7.58 -16.92 -9.42
C TYR A 68 7.34 -15.46 -9.82
N ALA A 69 6.59 -14.73 -8.98
CA ALA A 69 6.35 -13.32 -9.16
C ALA A 69 7.17 -12.53 -8.15
N ASP A 70 7.75 -11.43 -8.63
CA ASP A 70 8.45 -10.46 -7.82
C ASP A 70 7.74 -9.10 -7.87
N THR A 71 8.24 -8.15 -7.09
CA THR A 71 7.71 -6.79 -7.04
C THR A 71 7.82 -6.07 -8.39
N GLY A 72 8.81 -6.42 -9.22
CA GLY A 72 8.99 -5.83 -10.56
C GLY A 72 7.89 -6.24 -11.53
N LEU A 73 7.47 -7.51 -11.50
CA LEU A 73 6.34 -8.01 -12.27
C LEU A 73 5.04 -7.34 -11.83
N LEU A 74 4.80 -7.25 -10.51
CA LEU A 74 3.64 -6.54 -9.95
C LEU A 74 3.61 -5.08 -10.43
N ALA A 75 4.73 -4.37 -10.32
CA ALA A 75 4.87 -2.99 -10.78
C ALA A 75 4.56 -2.84 -12.27
N THR A 76 5.12 -3.71 -13.10
CA THR A 76 4.92 -3.67 -14.56
C THR A 76 3.46 -3.89 -14.93
N ARG A 77 2.81 -4.90 -14.32
CA ARG A 77 1.39 -5.20 -14.56
C ARG A 77 0.46 -4.11 -14.05
N LEU A 78 0.80 -3.48 -12.92
CA LEU A 78 0.03 -2.36 -12.39
C LEU A 78 0.05 -1.18 -13.36
N ILE A 79 1.23 -0.81 -13.86
CA ILE A 79 1.39 0.28 -14.84
C ILE A 79 0.62 -0.05 -16.12
N GLU A 80 0.80 -1.26 -16.66
CA GLU A 80 0.07 -1.72 -17.84
C GLU A 80 -1.45 -1.64 -17.64
N GLY A 81 -1.96 -2.11 -16.50
CA GLY A 81 -3.39 -2.08 -16.17
C GLY A 81 -3.94 -0.65 -16.06
N LEU A 82 -3.21 0.27 -15.42
CA LEU A 82 -3.63 1.66 -15.27
C LEU A 82 -3.68 2.41 -16.61
N TYR A 83 -2.64 2.26 -17.45
CA TYR A 83 -2.56 2.95 -18.74
C TYR A 83 -3.50 2.35 -19.80
N SER A 84 -3.90 1.08 -19.66
CA SER A 84 -4.86 0.44 -20.55
C SER A 84 -6.31 0.68 -20.13
N SER A 85 -6.53 1.18 -18.91
CA SER A 85 -7.87 1.42 -18.38
C SER A 85 -8.40 2.76 -18.87
N ASN A 86 -9.54 2.72 -19.59
CA ASN A 86 -10.26 3.93 -20.01
C ASN A 86 -10.91 4.68 -18.83
N PHE A 87 -10.91 4.09 -17.64
CA PHE A 87 -11.49 4.67 -16.44
C PHE A 87 -10.61 5.77 -15.84
N PHE A 88 -9.29 5.65 -15.97
CA PHE A 88 -8.34 6.59 -15.38
C PHE A 88 -7.93 7.66 -16.36
N VAL A 89 -8.07 8.92 -15.95
CA VAL A 89 -7.69 10.07 -16.78
C VAL A 89 -6.23 10.43 -16.51
N ASN A 90 -5.37 10.22 -17.51
CA ASN A 90 -3.95 10.62 -17.50
C ASN A 90 -3.16 10.19 -16.24
N PRO A 91 -3.03 8.87 -15.96
CA PRO A 91 -2.09 8.41 -14.95
C PRO A 91 -0.68 8.91 -15.29
N ARG A 92 0.09 9.30 -14.28
CA ARG A 92 1.47 9.81 -14.45
C ARG A 92 2.41 9.06 -13.55
N LEU A 93 3.49 8.54 -14.12
CA LEU A 93 4.62 8.07 -13.32
C LEU A 93 5.35 9.30 -12.78
N VAL A 94 5.58 9.32 -11.47
CA VAL A 94 6.35 10.38 -10.82
C VAL A 94 7.63 9.80 -10.22
N PRO A 95 8.73 10.56 -10.20
CA PRO A 95 9.96 10.11 -9.55
C PRO A 95 9.73 9.78 -8.07
N ILE A 96 10.41 8.76 -7.58
CA ILE A 96 10.48 8.49 -6.14
C ILE A 96 11.30 9.59 -5.47
N ALA A 97 10.76 10.14 -4.41
CA ALA A 97 11.34 11.20 -3.60
C ALA A 97 11.44 10.76 -2.13
N PRO A 98 12.06 11.55 -1.23
CA PRO A 98 11.95 11.34 0.20
C PRO A 98 10.49 11.17 0.64
N LEU A 99 10.26 10.36 1.68
CA LEU A 99 8.91 10.01 2.11
C LEU A 99 8.11 11.26 2.47
N GLU A 100 8.76 12.26 3.05
CA GLU A 100 8.18 13.55 3.36
C GLU A 100 7.59 14.19 2.11
N GLU A 101 8.37 14.31 1.03
CA GLU A 101 7.96 14.93 -0.23
C GLU A 101 6.84 14.15 -0.93
N MET A 102 6.92 12.81 -0.91
CA MET A 102 5.89 11.97 -1.52
C MET A 102 4.52 12.11 -0.83
N PHE A 103 4.51 12.42 0.47
CA PHE A 103 3.28 12.65 1.23
C PHE A 103 2.96 14.14 1.44
N HIS A 104 3.84 15.06 1.01
CA HIS A 104 3.67 16.52 1.13
C HIS A 104 2.72 17.13 0.09
N SER A 105 2.44 16.40 -0.99
CA SER A 105 1.61 16.89 -2.10
C SER A 105 0.11 16.93 -1.77
N ASP A 106 -0.65 17.70 -2.54
CA ASP A 106 -2.13 17.79 -2.51
C ASP A 106 -2.82 16.48 -2.98
N TYR A 107 -2.63 15.38 -2.26
CA TYR A 107 -3.33 14.13 -2.49
C TYR A 107 -4.43 13.95 -1.45
N ASP A 108 -5.60 13.52 -1.91
CA ASP A 108 -6.73 13.19 -1.03
C ASP A 108 -6.56 11.76 -0.50
N TYR A 109 -6.00 10.87 -1.33
CA TYR A 109 -5.77 9.46 -1.01
C TYR A 109 -4.34 9.03 -1.38
N VAL A 110 -3.69 8.30 -0.48
CA VAL A 110 -2.45 7.58 -0.77
C VAL A 110 -2.72 6.09 -0.63
N TYR A 111 -2.62 5.37 -1.73
CA TYR A 111 -2.69 3.91 -1.78
C TYR A 111 -1.28 3.34 -1.64
N ILE A 112 -1.07 2.44 -0.68
CA ILE A 112 0.23 1.81 -0.44
C ILE A 112 0.07 0.30 -0.60
N ILE A 113 0.69 -0.26 -1.63
CA ILE A 113 0.76 -1.69 -1.87
C ILE A 113 2.02 -2.20 -1.19
N THR A 114 1.84 -2.91 -0.07
CA THR A 114 2.94 -3.47 0.71
C THR A 114 3.17 -4.91 0.32
N VAL A 115 4.38 -5.20 -0.13
CA VAL A 115 4.84 -6.54 -0.49
C VAL A 115 5.79 -7.08 0.58
N SER A 116 5.43 -8.20 1.18
CA SER A 116 6.31 -9.00 2.05
C SER A 116 6.85 -10.17 1.24
N CYS A 117 8.07 -10.02 0.70
CA CYS A 117 8.70 -11.06 -0.10
C CYS A 117 9.58 -11.94 0.80
N ASP A 118 9.22 -13.21 0.95
CA ASP A 118 10.14 -14.22 1.47
C ASP A 118 11.03 -14.67 0.30
N SER A 119 12.35 -14.56 0.46
CA SER A 119 13.31 -14.86 -0.61
C SER A 119 13.19 -16.29 -1.13
N ASN A 120 12.60 -17.20 -0.36
CA ASN A 120 12.45 -18.62 -0.73
C ASN A 120 11.10 -18.96 -1.38
N LEU A 121 10.07 -18.12 -1.22
CA LEU A 121 8.69 -18.44 -1.64
C LEU A 121 8.14 -17.52 -2.73
N GLY A 122 8.81 -16.38 -3.01
CA GLY A 122 8.28 -15.37 -3.94
C GLY A 122 7.01 -14.70 -3.41
N LEU A 123 6.30 -13.98 -4.28
CA LEU A 123 4.97 -13.45 -3.97
C LEU A 123 3.94 -14.57 -3.89
N ASN A 124 3.13 -14.57 -2.84
CA ASN A 124 1.91 -15.37 -2.72
C ASN A 124 0.70 -14.52 -2.31
N ASP A 125 -0.45 -15.16 -2.16
CA ASP A 125 -1.73 -14.58 -1.72
C ASP A 125 -1.66 -13.85 -0.36
N LYS A 126 -0.70 -14.20 0.50
CA LYS A 126 -0.47 -13.59 1.81
C LYS A 126 0.64 -12.53 1.81
N SER A 127 1.35 -12.39 0.70
CA SER A 127 2.49 -11.47 0.58
C SER A 127 2.07 -10.03 0.32
N ILE A 128 0.82 -9.76 -0.06
CA ILE A 128 0.38 -8.43 -0.49
C ILE A 128 -0.67 -7.89 0.48
N MET A 129 -0.43 -6.67 0.94
CA MET A 129 -1.40 -5.86 1.68
C MET A 129 -1.66 -4.58 0.90
N LEU A 130 -2.91 -4.11 0.93
CA LEU A 130 -3.28 -2.79 0.44
C LEU A 130 -3.50 -1.90 1.66
N SER A 131 -2.99 -0.68 1.59
CA SER A 131 -3.26 0.34 2.59
C SER A 131 -3.82 1.58 1.92
N VAL A 132 -4.74 2.27 2.58
CA VAL A 132 -5.29 3.57 2.14
C VAL A 132 -5.05 4.57 3.26
N CYS A 133 -4.26 5.60 2.98
CA CYS A 133 -4.09 6.74 3.87
C CYS A 133 -5.01 7.88 3.42
N TYR A 134 -5.81 8.40 4.35
CA TYR A 134 -6.71 9.53 4.12
C TYR A 134 -6.20 10.75 4.89
N TYR A 135 -5.82 11.80 4.17
CA TYR A 135 -5.31 13.08 4.70
C TYR A 135 -4.35 12.99 5.90
N ARG A 136 -3.49 11.96 5.97
CA ARG A 136 -2.58 11.70 7.11
C ARG A 136 -3.26 11.53 8.47
N GLU A 137 -4.58 11.36 8.50
CA GLU A 137 -5.35 11.20 9.73
C GLU A 137 -5.34 9.75 10.19
N PHE A 138 -5.60 8.85 9.24
CA PHE A 138 -5.60 7.42 9.46
C PHE A 138 -5.10 6.66 8.24
N ILE A 139 -4.66 5.43 8.48
CA ILE A 139 -4.30 4.45 7.47
C ILE A 139 -5.17 3.23 7.73
N LEU A 140 -5.83 2.76 6.69
CA LEU A 140 -6.56 1.51 6.72
C LEU A 140 -5.76 0.47 5.93
N THR A 141 -5.33 -0.61 6.58
CA THR A 141 -4.60 -1.71 5.94
C THR A 141 -5.37 -3.01 6.03
N ALA A 142 -5.49 -3.71 4.92
CA ALA A 142 -6.12 -5.01 4.82
C ALA A 142 -5.63 -5.77 3.58
N ARG A 143 -5.99 -7.04 3.49
CA ARG A 143 -5.77 -7.82 2.27
C ARG A 143 -6.68 -7.37 1.12
N PRO A 144 -6.27 -7.51 -0.14
CA PRO A 144 -7.08 -7.11 -1.30
C PRO A 144 -8.51 -7.67 -1.28
N GLU A 145 -8.69 -8.96 -0.96
CA GLU A 145 -10.01 -9.60 -0.87
C GLU A 145 -10.92 -8.92 0.16
N LYS A 146 -10.37 -8.52 1.31
CA LYS A 146 -11.14 -7.88 2.39
C LYS A 146 -11.54 -6.44 2.04
N PHE A 147 -10.74 -5.75 1.24
CA PHE A 147 -11.12 -4.44 0.69
C PHE A 147 -12.36 -4.51 -0.20
N LEU A 148 -12.55 -5.62 -0.91
CA LEU A 148 -13.69 -5.84 -1.79
C LEU A 148 -14.97 -6.18 -1.01
N GLU A 149 -14.85 -6.89 0.10
CA GLU A 149 -16.01 -7.42 0.82
C GLU A 149 -16.84 -6.33 1.52
N LYS A 150 -16.22 -5.32 2.18
CA LYS A 150 -16.94 -4.16 2.76
C LYS A 150 -16.03 -2.98 3.09
N VAL A 151 -16.12 -1.86 2.38
CA VAL A 151 -15.43 -0.60 2.75
C VAL A 151 -15.98 0.04 4.04
N ALA A 152 -17.17 -0.37 4.51
CA ALA A 152 -17.89 0.27 5.61
C ALA A 152 -17.67 -0.35 7.02
N GLU A 153 -17.07 -1.54 7.12
CA GLU A 153 -16.86 -2.26 8.39
C GLU A 153 -15.53 -3.02 8.38
N ILE A 154 -14.45 -2.38 7.89
CA ILE A 154 -13.11 -2.94 8.07
C ILE A 154 -12.72 -2.68 9.53
N SER A 155 -13.22 -3.53 10.41
CA SER A 155 -12.71 -3.68 11.76
C SER A 155 -11.26 -4.14 11.67
N TYR A 156 -10.40 -3.57 12.52
CA TYR A 156 -9.04 -4.07 12.73
C TYR A 156 -9.01 -5.50 13.32
N ASP A 157 -10.17 -6.16 13.48
CA ASP A 157 -10.32 -7.58 13.83
C ASP A 157 -9.69 -8.55 12.82
N ASP A 158 -8.96 -8.06 11.82
CA ASP A 158 -8.00 -8.89 11.11
C ASP A 158 -6.80 -9.15 12.01
N ASP A 159 -6.92 -10.21 12.82
CA ASP A 159 -5.88 -10.81 13.64
C ASP A 159 -4.49 -10.80 12.97
N GLU A 160 -4.41 -10.97 11.65
CA GLU A 160 -3.14 -10.97 10.92
C GLU A 160 -2.52 -9.58 10.73
N VAL A 161 -3.31 -8.53 10.59
CA VAL A 161 -2.82 -7.14 10.50
C VAL A 161 -2.15 -6.76 11.82
N GLU A 162 -2.74 -7.15 12.94
CA GLU A 162 -2.17 -6.95 14.27
C GLU A 162 -0.98 -7.89 14.53
N LYS A 163 -1.13 -9.20 14.32
CA LYS A 163 -0.08 -10.22 14.58
C LYS A 163 1.18 -9.98 13.75
N ASN A 164 1.04 -9.52 12.51
CA ASN A 164 2.19 -9.23 11.65
C ASN A 164 2.69 -7.79 11.80
N GLY A 165 2.17 -7.02 12.76
CA GLY A 165 2.65 -5.67 13.10
C GLY A 165 2.40 -4.63 12.00
N TYR A 166 1.38 -4.78 11.16
CA TYR A 166 1.03 -3.73 10.19
C TYR A 166 0.39 -2.53 10.90
N LEU A 167 -0.49 -2.77 11.87
CA LEU A 167 -1.13 -1.69 12.66
C LEU A 167 -0.10 -0.79 13.37
N SER A 168 0.91 -1.37 14.00
CA SER A 168 1.95 -0.60 14.69
C SER A 168 2.82 0.21 13.71
N GLU A 169 3.08 -0.33 12.53
CA GLU A 169 3.85 0.35 11.47
C GLU A 169 3.04 1.49 10.83
N ASP A 170 1.73 1.31 10.66
CA ASP A 170 0.82 2.36 10.20
C ASP A 170 0.73 3.51 11.21
N GLN A 171 0.69 3.21 12.52
CA GLN A 171 0.74 4.23 13.57
C GLN A 171 2.06 5.01 13.57
N LEU A 172 3.19 4.34 13.36
CA LEU A 172 4.50 4.99 13.21
C LEU A 172 4.54 5.90 11.98
N LEU A 173 3.99 5.44 10.85
CA LEU A 173 3.90 6.24 9.63
C LEU A 173 3.01 7.46 9.83
N ILE A 174 1.82 7.33 10.42
CA ILE A 174 0.93 8.46 10.73
C ILE A 174 1.63 9.47 11.64
N LYS A 175 2.32 8.99 12.68
CA LYS A 175 3.06 9.87 13.59
C LYS A 175 4.12 10.69 12.84
N PHE A 176 4.92 10.03 12.01
CA PHE A 176 5.91 10.68 11.15
C PHE A 176 5.25 11.71 10.22
N LEU A 177 4.14 11.34 9.57
CA LEU A 177 3.43 12.23 8.63
C LEU A 177 2.83 13.48 9.28
N LYS A 178 2.47 13.39 10.57
CA LYS A 178 1.98 14.52 11.39
C LYS A 178 3.08 15.45 11.87
N GLU A 179 4.33 14.99 11.87
CA GLU A 179 5.51 15.79 12.22
C GLU A 179 6.05 16.59 11.02
N ILE A 180 5.59 16.27 9.80
CA ILE A 180 5.91 17.04 8.58
C ILE A 180 5.11 18.35 8.60
N PRO A 181 5.77 19.52 8.49
CA PRO A 181 5.13 20.83 8.42
C PRO A 181 4.10 20.99 7.30
#